data_AF-A0A2E4DPT0-F1
#
_entry.id   AF-A0A2E4DPT0-F1
#
_cell.length_a   1.000
_cell.length_b   1.000
_cell.length_c   1.000
_cell.angle_alpha   90.00
_cell.angle_beta   90.00
_cell.angle_gamma   90.00
#
_symmetry.space_group_name_H-M   'P 1'
#
loop_
_entity.id
_entity.type
_entity.pdbx_description
1 polymer ?
#
loop_
_entity_poly.entity_id
_entity_poly.type
_entity_poly.pdbx_seq_one_letter_code
_entity_poly.pdbx_strand_id
1 'polypeptide(L)'
;MSTQTNNIRIEKQPWVIVFLLLTSTVGLAINGYRYGFNDHAFYIPMIDRLVNPDLFPKDYLFDEPSGEYNFWIPAMATLARFFPLDWIFFLGYILTRFALFWAIYHLSINLFNSRGAAVLAVLFLVIPKSVGGTATATQDIFFTLRSTAMPLAVAFLIPYFQGRITLAAIICGVVFLIHPITAIPLICLLGFRLLIEIFRQGICRIYSLHTSSSHSRFPN
;
A
#
# COMPACT_ATOMS: atom_id res chain seq x y z
N MET A 1 -0.09 24.09 -16.23
CA MET A 1 -0.51 22.68 -16.33
C MET A 1 -1.87 22.59 -15.65
N SER A 2 -2.95 22.70 -16.42
CA SER A 2 -4.31 22.65 -15.90
C SER A 2 -4.55 21.28 -15.28
N THR A 3 -4.72 21.24 -13.97
CA THR A 3 -5.28 20.09 -13.25
C THR A 3 -6.74 19.96 -13.67
N GLN A 4 -6.99 19.36 -14.83
CA GLN A 4 -8.27 18.69 -15.03
C GLN A 4 -8.33 17.62 -13.95
N THR A 5 -9.13 17.88 -12.92
CA THR A 5 -9.47 16.94 -11.86
C THR A 5 -10.33 15.85 -12.46
N ASN A 6 -9.70 14.97 -13.25
CA ASN A 6 -10.33 13.74 -13.68
C ASN A 6 -10.75 12.98 -12.42
N ASN A 7 -12.04 12.70 -12.30
CA ASN A 7 -12.57 11.95 -11.18
C ASN A 7 -11.92 10.57 -11.13
N ILE A 8 -11.59 10.09 -9.93
CA ILE A 8 -11.13 8.73 -9.70
C ILE A 8 -12.17 7.77 -10.29
N ARG A 9 -11.74 6.95 -11.25
CA ARG A 9 -12.60 5.95 -11.88
C ARG A 9 -12.56 4.67 -11.07
N ILE A 10 -13.69 4.34 -10.44
CA ILE A 10 -13.91 3.05 -9.78
C ILE A 10 -15.02 2.33 -10.53
N GLU A 11 -14.67 1.25 -11.22
CA GLU A 11 -15.66 0.36 -11.83
C GLU A 11 -16.28 -0.54 -10.76
N LYS A 12 -17.60 -0.46 -10.61
CA LYS A 12 -18.39 -1.26 -9.65
C LYS A 12 -19.21 -2.34 -10.34
N GLN A 13 -18.90 -2.64 -11.61
CA GLN A 13 -19.68 -3.61 -12.38
C GLN A 13 -19.51 -5.00 -11.74
N PRO A 14 -20.60 -5.79 -11.55
CA PRO A 14 -20.53 -7.07 -10.84
C PRO A 14 -19.51 -8.04 -11.42
N TRP A 15 -19.34 -8.06 -12.74
CA TRP A 15 -18.37 -8.93 -13.40
C TRP A 15 -16.92 -8.62 -12.99
N VAL A 16 -16.59 -7.36 -12.65
CA VAL A 16 -15.24 -6.99 -12.17
C VAL A 16 -14.99 -7.65 -10.82
N ILE A 17 -15.96 -7.57 -9.90
CA ILE A 17 -15.86 -8.20 -8.59
C ILE A 17 -15.72 -9.72 -8.74
N VAL A 18 -16.56 -10.34 -9.58
CA VAL A 18 -16.51 -11.78 -9.84
C VAL A 18 -15.16 -12.18 -10.47
N PHE A 19 -14.68 -11.43 -11.47
CA PHE A 19 -13.38 -11.66 -12.11
C PHE A 19 -12.24 -11.61 -11.09
N LEU A 20 -12.20 -10.59 -10.23
CA LEU A 20 -11.16 -10.42 -9.24
C LEU A 20 -11.22 -11.51 -8.16
N LEU A 21 -12.42 -11.89 -7.70
CA LEU A 21 -12.60 -13.01 -6.76
C LEU A 21 -12.10 -14.32 -7.37
N LEU A 22 -12.55 -14.65 -8.58
CA LEU A 22 -12.11 -15.86 -9.29
C LEU A 22 -10.59 -15.86 -9.48
N THR A 23 -10.00 -14.73 -9.85
CA THR A 23 -8.56 -14.62 -10.06
C THR A 23 -7.78 -14.76 -8.75
N SER A 24 -8.29 -14.21 -7.64
CA SER A 24 -7.73 -14.44 -6.30
C SER A 24 -7.78 -15.90 -5.90
N THR A 25 -8.89 -16.59 -6.16
CA THR A 25 -9.05 -18.03 -5.85
C THR A 25 -8.18 -18.92 -6.74
N VAL A 26 -8.13 -18.67 -8.05
CA VAL A 26 -7.23 -19.39 -8.97
C VAL A 26 -5.78 -19.16 -8.57
N GLY A 27 -5.41 -17.93 -8.22
CA GLY A 27 -4.08 -17.63 -7.75
C GLY A 27 -3.72 -18.35 -6.45
N LEU A 28 -4.68 -18.58 -5.54
CA LEU A 28 -4.49 -19.39 -4.34
C LEU A 28 -4.20 -20.85 -4.73
N ALA A 29 -4.93 -21.41 -5.69
CA ALA A 29 -4.71 -22.77 -6.17
C ALA A 29 -3.32 -22.95 -6.84
N ILE A 30 -2.83 -21.94 -7.56
CA ILE A 30 -1.54 -21.98 -8.27
C ILE A 30 -0.37 -21.80 -7.29
N ASN A 31 -0.44 -20.80 -6.40
CA ASN A 31 0.69 -20.41 -5.56
C ASN A 31 0.71 -21.13 -4.20
N GLY A 32 -0.43 -21.69 -3.80
CA GLY A 32 -0.66 -22.24 -2.47
C GLY A 32 -0.79 -21.16 -1.39
N TYR A 33 -1.07 -21.62 -0.18
CA TYR A 33 -1.06 -20.82 1.04
C TYR A 33 -0.37 -21.61 2.15
N ARG A 34 0.42 -20.92 2.98
CA ARG A 34 1.10 -21.50 4.14
C ARG A 34 0.81 -20.70 5.40
N TYR A 35 0.34 -21.40 6.43
CA TYR A 35 0.25 -20.88 7.79
C TYR A 35 1.51 -21.28 8.58
N GLY A 36 1.85 -20.51 9.62
CA GLY A 36 3.07 -20.73 10.43
C GLY A 36 4.42 -20.69 9.67
N PHE A 37 4.52 -20.00 8.54
CA PHE A 37 5.74 -19.97 7.71
C PHE A 37 6.47 -18.62 7.77
N ASN A 38 7.81 -18.66 7.76
CA ASN A 38 8.70 -17.49 7.67
C ASN A 38 8.36 -16.42 8.74
N ASP A 39 7.98 -15.19 8.35
CA ASP A 39 7.71 -14.10 9.29
C ASP A 39 6.63 -14.42 10.33
N HIS A 40 5.73 -15.39 10.06
CA HIS A 40 4.76 -15.87 11.05
C HIS A 40 5.44 -16.41 12.33
N ALA A 41 6.68 -16.89 12.25
CA ALA A 41 7.46 -17.34 13.40
C ALA A 41 7.69 -16.21 14.42
N PHE A 42 7.62 -14.95 13.99
CA PHE A 42 7.64 -13.79 14.87
C PHE A 42 6.23 -13.28 15.17
N TYR A 43 5.38 -13.19 14.14
CA TYR A 43 4.04 -12.60 14.31
C TYR A 43 3.15 -13.38 15.27
N ILE A 44 3.13 -14.71 15.15
CA ILE A 44 2.24 -15.57 15.95
C ILE A 44 2.59 -15.48 17.44
N PRO A 45 3.85 -15.68 17.88
CA PRO A 45 4.20 -15.52 19.29
C PRO A 45 3.91 -14.12 19.84
N MET A 46 4.15 -13.07 19.05
CA MET A 46 3.82 -11.68 19.44
C MET A 46 2.32 -11.47 19.65
N ILE A 47 1.49 -12.02 18.75
CA ILE A 47 0.03 -11.97 18.88
C ILE A 47 -0.42 -12.77 20.11
N ASP A 48 0.09 -14.00 20.27
CA ASP A 48 -0.27 -14.88 21.38
C ASP A 48 0.11 -14.27 22.74
N ARG A 49 1.26 -13.61 22.85
CA ARG A 49 1.69 -12.87 24.05
C ARG A 49 0.75 -11.71 24.40
N LEU A 50 0.19 -11.01 23.40
CA LEU A 50 -0.80 -9.95 23.63
C LEU A 50 -2.19 -10.49 24.03
N VAL A 51 -2.52 -11.72 23.63
CA VAL A 51 -3.76 -12.40 24.04
C VAL A 51 -3.60 -13.00 25.45
N ASN A 52 -2.45 -13.62 25.72
CA ASN A 52 -2.09 -14.21 27.01
C ASN A 52 -0.66 -13.78 27.42
N PRO A 53 -0.54 -12.79 28.33
CA PRO A 53 0.73 -12.28 28.82
C PRO A 53 1.60 -13.29 29.58
N ASP A 54 1.09 -14.48 29.92
CA ASP A 54 1.88 -15.51 30.62
C ASP A 54 2.68 -16.40 29.66
N LEU A 55 2.41 -16.35 28.35
CA LEU A 55 3.08 -17.20 27.34
C LEU A 55 4.50 -16.75 27.04
N PHE A 56 5.47 -17.66 26.93
CA PHE A 56 6.89 -17.35 26.68
C PHE A 56 7.58 -16.56 27.82
N PRO A 57 7.47 -17.01 29.09
CA PRO A 57 8.16 -16.34 30.17
C PRO A 57 9.68 -16.41 29.97
N LYS A 58 10.37 -15.27 30.12
CA LYS A 58 11.84 -15.12 29.99
C LYS A 58 12.39 -15.21 28.56
N ASP A 59 11.54 -15.12 27.54
CA ASP A 59 12.02 -14.98 26.17
C ASP A 59 12.33 -13.50 25.88
N TYR A 60 13.62 -13.22 25.65
CA TYR A 60 14.14 -11.87 25.40
C TYR A 60 13.58 -11.22 24.14
N LEU A 61 12.98 -11.99 23.21
CA LEU A 61 12.30 -11.42 22.05
C LEU A 61 11.23 -10.40 22.46
N PHE A 62 10.56 -10.62 23.59
CA PHE A 62 9.50 -9.74 24.09
C PHE A 62 9.99 -8.60 24.98
N ASP A 63 11.30 -8.56 25.27
CA ASP A 63 11.93 -7.42 25.95
C ASP A 63 12.41 -6.36 24.95
N GLU A 64 12.35 -6.65 23.65
CA GLU A 64 12.78 -5.75 22.57
C GLU A 64 11.61 -4.86 22.09
N PRO A 65 11.76 -3.52 22.11
CA PRO A 65 10.70 -2.59 21.72
C PRO A 65 10.36 -2.62 20.21
N SER A 66 11.11 -3.34 19.38
CA SER A 66 10.87 -3.46 17.94
C SER A 66 9.45 -3.93 17.57
N GLY A 67 8.78 -4.65 18.48
CA GLY A 67 7.40 -5.11 18.31
C GLY A 67 6.31 -4.09 18.60
N GLU A 68 6.63 -3.00 19.29
CA GLU A 68 5.65 -2.06 19.86
C GLU A 68 5.15 -1.01 18.87
N TYR A 69 5.87 -0.79 17.78
CA TYR A 69 5.65 0.35 16.88
C TYR A 69 4.83 0.04 15.61
N ASN A 70 4.08 -1.06 15.59
CA ASN A 70 3.19 -1.38 14.46
C ASN A 70 1.74 -1.60 14.93
N PHE A 71 0.77 -1.10 14.16
CA PHE A 71 -0.66 -1.23 14.51
C PHE A 71 -1.22 -2.62 14.16
N TRP A 72 -0.52 -3.38 13.32
CA TRP A 72 -1.03 -4.63 12.76
C TRP A 72 -1.09 -5.75 13.80
N ILE A 73 -0.04 -5.93 14.61
CA ILE A 73 0.03 -6.99 15.63
C ILE A 73 -1.06 -6.82 16.71
N PRO A 74 -1.28 -5.64 17.32
CA PRO A 74 -2.39 -5.43 18.25
C PRO A 74 -3.78 -5.64 17.63
N ALA A 75 -3.95 -5.27 16.35
CA ALA A 75 -5.20 -5.51 15.64
C ALA A 75 -5.47 -7.01 15.46
N MET A 76 -4.46 -7.80 15.08
CA MET A 76 -4.59 -9.26 14.97
C MET A 76 -4.83 -9.90 16.34
N ALA A 77 -4.16 -9.43 17.41
CA ALA A 77 -4.41 -9.90 18.77
C ALA A 77 -5.83 -9.63 19.24
N THR A 78 -6.41 -8.48 18.88
CA THR A 78 -7.82 -8.19 19.16
C THR A 78 -8.75 -9.18 18.47
N LEU A 79 -8.49 -9.53 17.22
CA LEU A 79 -9.25 -10.56 16.50
C LEU A 79 -9.05 -11.96 17.11
N ALA A 80 -7.83 -12.29 17.53
CA ALA A 80 -7.45 -13.58 18.09
C ALA A 80 -8.14 -13.88 19.44
N ARG A 81 -8.69 -12.87 20.11
CA ARG A 81 -9.55 -13.06 21.29
C ARG A 81 -10.90 -13.71 20.94
N PHE A 82 -11.31 -13.65 19.68
CA PHE A 82 -12.63 -14.12 19.22
C PHE A 82 -12.54 -15.24 18.19
N PHE A 83 -11.46 -15.32 17.42
CA PHE A 83 -11.30 -16.28 16.32
C PHE A 83 -9.95 -17.00 16.40
N PRO A 84 -9.88 -18.27 15.94
CA PRO A 84 -8.60 -18.96 15.79
C PRO A 84 -7.65 -18.22 14.83
N LEU A 85 -6.37 -18.22 15.17
CA LEU A 85 -5.36 -17.42 14.47
C LEU A 85 -5.10 -17.89 13.03
N ASP A 86 -5.21 -19.19 12.78
CA ASP A 86 -5.14 -19.79 11.44
C ASP A 86 -6.22 -19.24 10.50
N TRP A 87 -7.47 -19.12 10.98
CA TRP A 87 -8.56 -18.52 10.23
C TRP A 87 -8.37 -17.02 9.99
N ILE A 88 -7.89 -16.28 11.00
CA ILE A 88 -7.57 -14.85 10.85
C ILE A 88 -6.54 -14.66 9.73
N PHE A 89 -5.46 -15.44 9.75
CA PHE A 89 -4.39 -15.33 8.77
C PHE A 89 -4.83 -15.81 7.38
N PHE A 90 -5.64 -16.86 7.29
CA PHE A 90 -6.14 -17.37 6.02
C PHE A 90 -7.12 -16.39 5.35
N LEU A 91 -8.08 -15.86 6.12
CA LEU A 91 -9.01 -14.86 5.61
C LEU A 91 -8.30 -13.55 5.28
N GLY A 92 -7.35 -13.12 6.13
CA GLY A 92 -6.48 -11.97 5.86
C GLY A 92 -5.70 -12.12 4.56
N TYR A 93 -5.15 -13.30 4.30
CA TYR A 93 -4.47 -13.61 3.04
C TYR A 93 -5.40 -13.44 1.82
N ILE A 94 -6.60 -14.02 1.85
CA ILE A 94 -7.57 -13.92 0.75
C ILE A 94 -8.00 -12.48 0.54
N LEU A 95 -8.34 -11.77 1.62
CA LEU A 95 -8.83 -10.39 1.58
C LEU A 95 -7.78 -9.44 1.00
N THR A 96 -6.54 -9.53 1.46
CA THR A 96 -5.46 -8.67 0.98
C THR A 96 -5.07 -8.98 -0.45
N ARG A 97 -5.13 -10.24 -0.86
CA ARG A 97 -4.92 -10.63 -2.26
C ARG A 97 -5.99 -10.06 -3.18
N PHE A 98 -7.26 -10.18 -2.80
CA PHE A 98 -8.36 -9.55 -3.52
C PHE A 98 -8.19 -8.03 -3.59
N ALA A 99 -7.88 -7.39 -2.46
CA ALA A 99 -7.67 -5.95 -2.39
C ALA A 99 -6.49 -5.50 -3.27
N LEU A 100 -5.41 -6.28 -3.36
CA LEU A 100 -4.27 -5.98 -4.24
C LEU A 100 -4.70 -6.01 -5.71
N PHE A 101 -5.43 -7.04 -6.13
CA PHE A 101 -5.94 -7.14 -7.50
C PHE A 101 -6.93 -6.02 -7.83
N TRP A 102 -7.79 -5.66 -6.87
CA TRP A 102 -8.67 -4.51 -6.96
C TRP A 102 -7.90 -3.20 -7.18
N ALA A 103 -6.87 -2.95 -6.37
CA ALA A 103 -6.04 -1.75 -6.47
C ALA A 103 -5.30 -1.68 -7.82
N ILE A 104 -4.73 -2.79 -8.30
CA ILE A 104 -4.04 -2.87 -9.58
C ILE A 104 -4.99 -2.68 -10.76
N TYR A 105 -6.17 -3.30 -10.72
CA TYR A 105 -7.20 -3.13 -11.75
C TYR A 105 -7.58 -1.66 -11.89
N HIS A 106 -7.89 -0.99 -10.78
CA HIS A 106 -8.27 0.42 -10.83
C HIS A 106 -7.11 1.35 -11.14
N LEU A 107 -5.89 1.06 -10.68
CA LEU A 107 -4.72 1.82 -11.10
C LEU A 107 -4.57 1.75 -12.63
N SER A 108 -4.68 0.55 -13.21
CA SER A 108 -4.58 0.36 -14.66
C SER A 108 -5.69 1.07 -15.43
N ILE A 109 -6.95 1.01 -14.97
CA ILE A 109 -8.06 1.78 -15.56
C ILE A 109 -7.78 3.29 -15.52
N ASN A 110 -7.25 3.81 -14.41
CA ASN A 110 -6.99 5.24 -14.26
C ASN A 110 -5.76 5.71 -15.07
N LEU A 111 -4.80 4.82 -15.36
CA LEU A 111 -3.62 5.14 -16.17
C LEU A 111 -3.86 4.99 -17.68
N PHE A 112 -4.55 3.93 -18.09
CA PHE A 112 -4.64 3.53 -19.51
C PHE A 112 -6.03 3.67 -20.12
N ASN A 113 -7.07 3.95 -19.31
CA ASN A 113 -8.45 4.04 -19.78
C ASN A 113 -8.90 2.79 -20.59
N SER A 114 -8.38 1.61 -20.25
CA SER A 114 -8.62 0.37 -20.99
C SER A 114 -8.88 -0.80 -20.04
N ARG A 115 -10.06 -1.41 -20.16
CA ARG A 115 -10.42 -2.63 -19.41
C ARG A 115 -9.51 -3.80 -19.76
N GLY A 116 -9.11 -3.92 -21.02
CA GLY A 116 -8.18 -4.96 -21.45
C GLY A 116 -6.83 -4.84 -20.73
N ALA A 117 -6.29 -3.62 -20.64
CA ALA A 117 -5.05 -3.38 -19.90
C ALA A 117 -5.19 -3.68 -18.40
N ALA A 118 -6.35 -3.38 -17.80
CA ALA A 118 -6.63 -3.67 -16.40
C ALA A 118 -6.74 -5.17 -16.11
N VAL A 119 -7.46 -5.92 -16.96
CA VAL A 119 -7.55 -7.38 -16.88
C VAL A 119 -6.17 -8.02 -17.05
N LEU A 120 -5.40 -7.63 -18.07
CA LEU A 120 -4.06 -8.17 -18.30
C LEU A 120 -3.10 -7.87 -17.14
N ALA A 121 -3.16 -6.67 -16.56
CA ALA A 121 -2.34 -6.31 -15.41
C ALA A 121 -2.59 -7.24 -14.21
N VAL A 122 -3.86 -7.55 -13.92
CA VAL A 122 -4.22 -8.50 -12.85
C VAL A 122 -3.75 -9.92 -13.20
N LEU A 123 -4.01 -10.40 -14.41
CA LEU A 123 -3.61 -11.75 -14.84
C LEU A 123 -2.09 -11.96 -14.76
N PHE A 124 -1.29 -10.98 -15.20
CA PHE A 124 0.17 -11.07 -15.08
C PHE A 124 0.68 -11.04 -13.64
N LEU A 125 -0.10 -10.50 -12.70
CA LEU A 125 0.26 -10.47 -11.29
C LEU A 125 -0.04 -11.80 -10.58
N VAL A 126 -0.94 -12.63 -11.11
CA VAL A 126 -1.25 -13.97 -10.57
C VAL A 126 0.01 -14.84 -10.48
N ILE A 127 0.86 -14.75 -11.50
CA ILE A 127 2.12 -15.49 -11.57
C ILE A 127 3.18 -14.74 -10.75
N PRO A 128 3.64 -15.31 -9.62
CA PRO A 128 4.64 -14.67 -8.77
C PRO A 128 5.96 -14.61 -9.54
N LYS A 129 6.55 -13.42 -9.57
CA LYS A 129 7.87 -13.18 -10.15
C LYS A 129 8.87 -13.01 -9.02
N SER A 130 10.02 -13.66 -9.14
CA SER A 130 11.12 -13.47 -8.18
C SER A 130 11.57 -12.01 -8.20
N VAL A 131 11.71 -11.41 -7.01
CA VAL A 131 12.26 -10.07 -6.86
C VAL A 131 13.78 -10.22 -6.70
N GLY A 132 14.51 -9.89 -7.77
CA GLY A 132 15.96 -10.06 -7.83
C GLY A 132 16.69 -9.44 -6.64
N GLY A 133 17.67 -10.18 -6.10
CA GLY A 133 18.42 -9.76 -4.91
C GLY A 133 17.68 -9.97 -3.58
N THR A 134 16.52 -10.64 -3.60
CA THR A 134 15.76 -10.97 -2.38
C THR A 134 15.31 -12.43 -2.39
N ALA A 135 14.92 -12.95 -1.23
CA ALA A 135 14.26 -14.25 -1.11
C ALA A 135 12.72 -14.16 -1.28
N THR A 136 12.23 -13.07 -1.90
CA THR A 136 10.80 -12.75 -1.97
C THR A 136 10.30 -12.68 -3.42
N ALA A 137 9.01 -12.92 -3.60
CA ALA A 137 8.34 -12.81 -4.88
C ALA A 137 7.36 -11.63 -4.88
N THR A 138 6.82 -11.28 -6.05
CA THR A 138 5.81 -10.22 -6.18
C THR A 138 4.51 -10.51 -5.41
N GLN A 139 4.24 -11.77 -5.08
CA GLN A 139 3.15 -12.18 -4.19
C GLN A 139 3.69 -13.14 -3.14
N ASP A 140 3.32 -12.91 -1.88
CA ASP A 140 3.62 -13.82 -0.79
C ASP A 140 2.69 -15.05 -0.83
N ILE A 141 3.20 -16.18 -0.32
CA ILE A 141 2.41 -17.42 -0.13
C ILE A 141 1.85 -17.54 1.30
N PHE A 142 1.98 -16.49 2.10
CA PHE A 142 1.55 -16.42 3.50
C PHE A 142 1.15 -14.97 3.83
N PHE A 143 0.48 -14.76 4.96
CA PHE A 143 -0.11 -13.47 5.32
C PHE A 143 0.85 -12.62 6.15
N THR A 144 1.20 -11.44 5.65
CA THR A 144 2.21 -10.57 6.27
C THR A 144 1.72 -9.14 6.46
N LEU A 145 2.42 -8.38 7.31
CA LEU A 145 2.22 -6.93 7.42
C LEU A 145 2.37 -6.26 6.04
N ARG A 146 3.38 -6.69 5.26
CA ARG A 146 3.60 -6.24 3.88
C ARG A 146 2.40 -6.53 2.99
N SER A 147 1.85 -7.75 3.03
CA SER A 147 0.69 -8.12 2.21
C SER A 147 -0.55 -7.27 2.54
N THR A 148 -0.68 -6.82 3.79
CA THR A 148 -1.74 -5.91 4.24
C THR A 148 -1.54 -4.48 3.74
N ALA A 149 -0.29 -4.00 3.75
CA ALA A 149 0.06 -2.66 3.31
C ALA A 149 0.04 -2.49 1.77
N MET A 150 0.39 -3.52 1.02
CA MET A 150 0.57 -3.44 -0.44
C MET A 150 -0.67 -2.97 -1.24
N PRO A 151 -1.90 -3.47 -0.98
CA PRO A 151 -3.10 -2.97 -1.66
C PRO A 151 -3.28 -1.46 -1.51
N LEU A 152 -3.06 -0.95 -0.30
CA LEU A 152 -3.16 0.48 0.00
C LEU A 152 -2.02 1.26 -0.65
N ALA A 153 -0.80 0.69 -0.67
CA ALA A 153 0.34 1.30 -1.31
C ALA A 153 0.19 1.42 -2.84
N VAL A 154 -0.49 0.47 -3.48
CA VAL A 154 -0.88 0.58 -4.89
C VAL A 154 -2.02 1.58 -5.06
N ALA A 155 -3.04 1.54 -4.19
CA ALA A 155 -4.18 2.45 -4.25
C ALA A 155 -3.75 3.92 -4.06
N PHE A 156 -2.70 4.19 -3.29
CA PHE A 156 -2.07 5.50 -3.12
C PHE A 156 -1.72 6.18 -4.47
N LEU A 157 -1.28 5.39 -5.46
CA LEU A 157 -0.83 5.93 -6.74
C LEU A 157 -1.97 6.59 -7.53
N ILE A 158 -3.22 6.16 -7.30
CA ILE A 158 -4.40 6.68 -8.00
C ILE A 158 -4.63 8.17 -7.67
N PRO A 159 -4.88 8.58 -6.41
CA PRO A 159 -5.01 10.00 -6.07
C PRO A 159 -3.70 10.77 -6.25
N TYR A 160 -2.53 10.13 -6.08
CA TYR A 160 -1.23 10.77 -6.30
C TYR A 160 -1.10 11.27 -7.75
N PHE A 161 -1.33 10.41 -8.74
CA PHE A 161 -1.25 10.77 -10.16
C PHE A 161 -2.36 11.74 -10.60
N GLN A 162 -3.51 11.73 -9.93
CA GLN A 162 -4.59 12.71 -10.18
C GLN A 162 -4.40 14.05 -9.45
N GLY A 163 -3.31 14.22 -8.71
CA GLY A 163 -3.02 15.45 -7.98
C GLY A 163 -3.81 15.65 -6.69
N ARG A 164 -4.55 14.64 -6.22
CA ARG A 164 -5.27 14.64 -4.93
C ARG A 164 -4.31 14.31 -3.79
N ILE A 165 -3.33 15.19 -3.56
CA ILE A 165 -2.19 14.90 -2.68
C ILE A 165 -2.58 14.72 -1.21
N THR A 166 -3.58 15.42 -0.70
CA THR A 166 -4.07 15.20 0.67
C THR A 166 -4.56 13.77 0.88
N LEU A 167 -5.34 13.24 -0.07
CA LEU A 167 -5.82 11.86 0.00
C LEU A 167 -4.67 10.86 -0.13
N ALA A 168 -3.71 11.12 -1.04
CA ALA A 168 -2.51 10.31 -1.15
C ALA A 168 -1.70 10.32 0.17
N ALA A 169 -1.51 11.47 0.81
CA ALA A 169 -0.81 11.58 2.09
C ALA A 169 -1.52 10.81 3.22
N ILE A 170 -2.86 10.88 3.28
CA ILE A 170 -3.64 10.09 4.25
C ILE A 170 -3.42 8.58 4.04
N ILE A 171 -3.52 8.10 2.80
CA ILE A 171 -3.28 6.68 2.48
C ILE A 171 -1.84 6.29 2.84
N CYS A 172 -0.85 7.13 2.52
CA CYS A 172 0.55 6.91 2.88
C CYS A 172 0.74 6.80 4.40
N GLY A 173 0.07 7.64 5.20
CA GLY A 173 0.09 7.56 6.65
C GLY A 173 -0.48 6.24 7.16
N VAL A 174 -1.59 5.76 6.60
CA VAL A 174 -2.16 4.44 6.95
C VAL A 174 -1.20 3.31 6.58
N VAL A 175 -0.58 3.36 5.40
CA VAL A 175 0.45 2.38 4.99
C VAL A 175 1.62 2.37 5.98
N PHE A 176 2.06 3.55 6.43
CA PHE A 176 3.16 3.69 7.39
C PHE A 176 2.83 3.03 8.75
N LEU A 177 1.62 3.22 9.25
CA LEU A 177 1.18 2.61 10.52
C LEU A 177 1.08 1.07 10.46
N ILE A 178 0.85 0.51 9.27
CA ILE A 178 0.79 -0.94 9.04
C ILE A 178 2.19 -1.51 8.81
N HIS A 179 2.95 -0.92 7.89
CA HIS A 179 4.25 -1.41 7.47
C HIS A 179 5.16 -0.27 7.00
N PRO A 180 5.99 0.31 7.89
CA PRO A 180 6.82 1.49 7.61
C PRO A 180 7.70 1.32 6.37
N ILE A 181 8.29 0.14 6.17
CA ILE A 181 9.17 -0.14 5.03
C ILE A 181 8.42 -0.01 3.68
N THR A 182 7.15 -0.44 3.63
CA THR A 182 6.33 -0.27 2.40
C THR A 182 5.95 1.19 2.17
N ALA A 183 5.88 2.02 3.22
CA ALA A 183 5.57 3.44 3.09
C ALA A 183 6.76 4.28 2.62
N ILE A 184 8.01 3.85 2.82
CA ILE A 184 9.21 4.64 2.46
C ILE A 184 9.16 5.14 1.01
N PRO A 185 8.91 4.31 -0.02
CA PRO A 185 8.83 4.80 -1.41
C PRO A 185 7.71 5.84 -1.62
N LEU A 186 6.59 5.72 -0.92
CA LEU A 186 5.46 6.65 -1.01
C LEU A 186 5.81 8.00 -0.39
N ILE A 187 6.47 7.98 0.78
CA ILE A 187 6.99 9.16 1.45
C ILE A 187 7.98 9.88 0.53
N CYS A 188 8.88 9.14 -0.13
CA CYS A 188 9.79 9.71 -1.13
C CYS A 188 9.03 10.36 -2.29
N LEU A 189 8.02 9.70 -2.86
CA LEU A 189 7.21 10.27 -3.95
C LEU A 189 6.48 11.57 -3.55
N LEU A 190 5.95 11.64 -2.33
CA LEU A 190 5.34 12.85 -1.78
C LEU A 190 6.40 13.94 -1.54
N GLY A 191 7.53 13.57 -0.94
CA GLY A 191 8.64 14.47 -0.65
C GLY A 191 9.22 15.10 -1.92
N PHE A 192 9.51 14.30 -2.94
CA PHE A 192 10.00 14.81 -4.23
C PHE A 192 9.00 15.76 -4.89
N ARG A 193 7.71 15.43 -4.84
CA ARG A 193 6.68 16.33 -5.38
C ARG A 193 6.63 17.67 -4.64
N LEU A 194 6.67 17.64 -3.31
CA LEU A 194 6.70 18.85 -2.49
C LEU A 194 7.93 19.71 -2.81
N LEU A 195 9.10 19.09 -2.93
CA LEU A 195 10.33 19.79 -3.32
C LEU A 195 10.18 20.48 -4.69
N ILE A 196 9.68 19.76 -5.70
CA ILE A 196 9.45 20.34 -7.04
C ILE A 196 8.47 21.52 -6.98
N GLU A 197 7.39 21.41 -6.20
CA GLU A 197 6.41 22.48 -6.04
C GLU A 197 7.01 23.73 -5.37
N ILE A 198 7.84 23.55 -4.34
CA ILE A 198 8.57 24.64 -3.66
C ILE A 198 9.53 25.33 -4.63
N PHE A 199 10.35 24.57 -5.37
CA PHE A 199 11.29 25.13 -6.34
C PHE A 199 10.56 25.91 -7.45
N ARG A 200 9.43 25.37 -7.95
CA ARG A 200 8.64 26.03 -8.99
C ARG A 200 8.06 27.37 -8.51
N GLN A 201 7.53 27.41 -7.28
CA GLN A 201 6.98 28.64 -6.70
C GLN A 201 8.08 29.70 -6.45
N GLY A 202 9.25 29.27 -5.96
CA GLY A 202 10.41 30.15 -5.76
C GLY A 202 10.87 30.82 -7.05
N ILE A 203 10.99 30.04 -8.14
CA ILE A 203 11.37 30.56 -9.46
C ILE A 203 10.33 31.57 -9.97
N CYS A 204 9.03 31.25 -9.92
CA CYS A 204 7.97 32.18 -10.36
C CYS A 204 8.00 33.50 -9.60
N ARG A 205 8.28 33.46 -8.28
CA ARG A 205 8.37 34.67 -7.44
C ARG A 205 9.55 35.57 -7.85
N ILE A 206 10.72 34.99 -8.15
CA ILE A 206 11.89 35.74 -8.63
C ILE A 206 11.58 36.45 -9.96
N TYR A 207 10.97 35.74 -10.92
CA TYR A 207 10.59 36.35 -12.20
C TYR A 207 9.59 37.51 -12.03
N SER A 208 8.59 37.37 -11.16
CA SER A 208 7.60 38.45 -10.92
C SER A 208 8.23 39.72 -10.32
N LEU A 209 9.24 39.58 -9.47
CA LEU A 209 9.96 40.70 -8.86
C LEU A 209 10.87 41.43 -9.86
N HIS A 210 11.45 40.67 -10.80
CA HIS A 210 12.28 41.26 -11.85
C HIS A 210 11.44 42.09 -12.83
N THR A 211 10.26 41.62 -13.22
CA THR A 211 9.35 42.34 -14.13
C THR A 211 8.68 43.57 -13.51
N SER A 212 8.47 43.62 -12.18
CA SER A 212 7.92 44.82 -11.53
C SER A 212 8.94 45.94 -11.38
N SER A 213 10.24 45.63 -11.36
CA SER A 213 11.32 46.60 -11.20
C SER A 213 11.71 47.36 -12.49
N SER A 214 11.26 46.88 -13.66
CA SER A 214 11.57 47.47 -14.96
C SER A 214 10.51 48.47 -15.47
N HIS A 215 9.35 48.57 -14.81
CA HIS A 215 8.28 49.52 -15.17
C HIS A 215 8.26 50.82 -14.36
N SER A 216 9.14 51.00 -13.37
CA SER A 216 9.22 52.22 -12.56
C SER A 216 10.35 53.19 -12.97
N ARG A 217 10.91 53.06 -14.18
CA ARG A 217 12.07 53.87 -14.66
C ARG A 217 11.79 54.80 -15.85
N PHE A 218 10.54 55.21 -16.07
CA PHE A 218 10.25 56.34 -16.96
C PHE A 218 9.20 57.26 -16.33
N PRO A 219 9.61 58.30 -15.59
CA PRO A 219 8.77 59.47 -15.41
C PRO A 219 8.75 60.28 -16.72
N ASN A 220 7.55 60.55 -17.22
CA ASN A 220 7.30 61.61 -18.20
C ASN A 220 7.57 62.98 -17.59
#